data_AF-A0A8I1TLY6-F1
#
_entry.id   AF-A0A8I1TLY6-F1
#
_cell.length_a   1.000
_cell.length_b   1.000
_cell.length_c   1.000
_cell.angle_alpha   90.00
_cell.angle_beta   90.00
_cell.angle_gamma   90.00
#
_symmetry.space_group_name_H-M   'P 1'
#
loop_
_entity.id
_entity.type
_entity.pdbx_description
1 polymer ?
#
loop_
_entity_poly.entity_id
_entity_poly.type
_entity_poly.pdbx_seq_one_letter_code
_entity_poly.pdbx_strand_id
1 'polypeptide(L)'
;MDVLAGGAVLWRPGPVGPEIGLVHRPRYDDWSLPKGKLDRGEHLAAAAVREVAEETGHRIRIGGCLGETRYDVAEGAKLVRYWAGESLGGAFEPNDETDELRFLSPTDACRLLTYDHDRTVVRRFAAQPRPVSTLVLVRHAKAGSRDNWDGDDLARPLSATGRAQVARLTPFLGLFGADRIASAPPVRCRATVSDLAAARAMTVDDEPALGELAHADDPTAALARAREIAAQPGVTVLCSQGGVIPDLVDALTAGTPLADRVRPGGAAIPARKGSTWVIGFGADLTPRFADYYREPGG
;
A
#
# COMPACT_ATOMS: atom_id res chain seq x y z
N MET A 1 -26.92 -2.63 4.07
CA MET A 1 -25.52 -2.33 4.42
C MET A 1 -24.68 -2.67 3.21
N ASP A 2 -23.74 -1.81 2.84
CA ASP A 2 -22.89 -2.08 1.68
C ASP A 2 -21.98 -3.28 1.97
N VAL A 3 -21.86 -4.20 1.01
CA VAL A 3 -20.93 -5.33 1.08
C VAL A 3 -19.56 -4.84 0.62
N LEU A 4 -18.59 -4.80 1.53
CA LEU A 4 -17.22 -4.38 1.21
C LEU A 4 -16.38 -5.57 0.74
N ALA A 5 -15.58 -5.36 -0.30
CA ALA A 5 -14.73 -6.37 -0.89
C ALA A 5 -13.36 -5.79 -1.33
N GLY A 6 -12.32 -6.61 -1.24
CA GLY A 6 -10.99 -6.31 -1.76
C GLY A 6 -10.69 -7.18 -2.97
N GLY A 7 -10.06 -6.61 -3.99
CA GLY A 7 -9.58 -7.36 -5.15
C GLY A 7 -8.24 -6.85 -5.66
N ALA A 8 -7.62 -7.58 -6.57
CA ALA A 8 -6.40 -7.13 -7.21
C ALA A 8 -6.37 -7.45 -8.70
N VAL A 9 -5.67 -6.61 -9.46
CA VAL A 9 -5.10 -7.02 -10.73
C VAL A 9 -3.82 -7.79 -10.40
N LEU A 10 -3.95 -9.11 -10.25
CA LEU A 10 -2.80 -10.01 -10.16
C LEU A 10 -2.00 -9.88 -11.46
N TRP A 11 -0.72 -9.53 -11.37
CA TRP A 11 0.13 -9.40 -12.54
C TRP A 11 1.53 -9.93 -12.32
N ARG A 12 2.21 -10.26 -13.42
CA ARG A 12 3.63 -10.62 -13.44
C ARG A 12 4.33 -10.05 -14.67
N PRO A 13 5.66 -9.88 -14.67
CA PRO A 13 6.40 -9.59 -15.90
C PRO A 13 6.22 -10.73 -16.90
N GLY A 14 5.87 -10.39 -18.14
CA GLY A 14 5.85 -11.29 -19.29
C GLY A 14 6.84 -10.86 -20.37
N PRO A 15 6.94 -11.62 -21.48
CA PRO A 15 7.95 -11.39 -22.51
C PRO A 15 7.87 -10.04 -23.22
N VAL A 16 6.66 -9.49 -23.36
CA VAL A 16 6.38 -8.24 -24.12
C VAL A 16 5.83 -7.12 -23.21
N GLY A 17 5.49 -7.44 -21.97
CA GLY A 17 4.81 -6.53 -21.04
C GLY A 17 4.21 -7.29 -19.86
N PRO A 18 3.44 -6.61 -18.99
CA PRO A 18 2.78 -7.28 -17.88
C PRO A 18 1.73 -8.27 -18.37
N GLU A 19 1.67 -9.44 -17.75
CA GLU A 19 0.55 -10.38 -17.89
C GLU A 19 -0.35 -10.27 -16.66
N ILE A 20 -1.66 -10.30 -16.86
CA ILE A 20 -2.70 -10.22 -15.83
C ILE A 20 -3.34 -11.59 -15.64
N GLY A 21 -3.42 -12.03 -14.38
CA GLY A 21 -4.12 -13.25 -13.98
C GLY A 21 -5.63 -13.01 -13.89
N LEU A 22 -6.39 -13.74 -14.70
CA LEU A 22 -7.85 -13.83 -14.61
C LEU A 22 -8.26 -15.22 -14.14
N VAL A 23 -9.31 -15.27 -13.32
CA VAL A 23 -9.89 -16.53 -12.84
C VAL A 23 -11.22 -16.80 -13.52
N HIS A 24 -11.46 -18.07 -13.83
CA HIS A 24 -12.78 -18.56 -14.24
C HIS A 24 -13.53 -19.09 -13.03
N ARG A 25 -14.84 -18.82 -12.96
CA ARG A 25 -15.70 -19.28 -11.86
C ARG A 25 -16.81 -20.18 -12.40
N PRO A 26 -16.76 -21.51 -12.15
CA PRO A 26 -17.70 -22.46 -12.76
C PRO A 26 -19.16 -22.24 -12.31
N ARG A 27 -19.37 -21.68 -11.10
CA ARG A 27 -20.70 -21.35 -10.59
C ARG A 27 -21.46 -20.34 -11.47
N TYR A 28 -20.74 -19.42 -12.11
CA TYR A 28 -21.30 -18.34 -12.90
C TYR A 28 -20.95 -18.42 -14.39
N ASP A 29 -20.04 -19.33 -14.75
CA ASP A 29 -19.46 -19.46 -16.10
C ASP A 29 -18.90 -18.10 -16.59
N ASP A 30 -18.08 -17.46 -15.74
CA ASP A 30 -17.54 -16.13 -16.00
C ASP A 30 -16.04 -16.01 -15.74
N TRP A 31 -15.44 -15.01 -16.40
CA TRP A 31 -14.06 -14.59 -16.19
C TRP A 31 -14.03 -13.25 -15.48
N SER A 32 -13.29 -13.19 -14.37
CA SER A 32 -13.20 -11.98 -13.56
C SER A 32 -11.82 -11.78 -12.93
N LEU A 33 -11.60 -10.60 -12.35
CA LEU A 33 -10.44 -10.35 -11.49
C LEU A 33 -10.64 -11.02 -10.13
N PRO A 34 -9.55 -11.50 -9.50
CA PRO A 34 -9.65 -12.12 -8.18
C PRO A 34 -10.06 -11.10 -7.11
N LYS A 35 -11.06 -11.45 -6.30
CA LYS A 35 -11.69 -10.56 -5.31
C LYS A 35 -12.65 -11.30 -4.38
N GLY A 36 -12.79 -10.80 -3.15
CA GLY A 36 -13.85 -11.27 -2.27
C GLY A 36 -14.08 -10.39 -1.04
N LYS A 37 -15.01 -10.86 -0.21
CA LYS A 37 -15.62 -10.08 0.88
C LYS A 37 -14.62 -9.93 2.03
N LEU A 38 -14.72 -8.83 2.76
CA LEU A 38 -13.87 -8.62 3.94
C LEU A 38 -14.25 -9.55 5.08
N ASP A 39 -13.24 -10.07 5.76
CA ASP A 39 -13.39 -10.65 7.07
C ASP A 39 -13.57 -9.58 8.15
N ARG A 40 -14.05 -10.01 9.33
CA ARG A 40 -14.30 -9.10 10.46
C ARG A 40 -13.00 -8.43 10.91
N GLY A 41 -12.93 -7.11 10.74
CA GLY A 41 -11.79 -6.29 11.12
C GLY A 41 -10.64 -6.32 10.12
N GLU A 42 -10.84 -6.93 8.95
CA GLU A 42 -9.86 -6.97 7.87
C GLU A 42 -9.84 -5.65 7.10
N HIS A 43 -8.66 -5.20 6.68
CA HIS A 43 -8.53 -4.05 5.80
C HIS A 43 -8.77 -4.47 4.34
N LEU A 44 -9.40 -3.62 3.51
CA LEU A 44 -9.71 -3.95 2.11
C LEU A 44 -8.51 -4.46 1.29
N ALA A 45 -7.32 -3.89 1.51
CA ALA A 45 -6.09 -4.34 0.86
C ALA A 45 -5.60 -5.70 1.36
N ALA A 46 -5.87 -6.05 2.64
CA ALA A 46 -5.55 -7.36 3.17
C ALA A 46 -6.48 -8.43 2.58
N ALA A 47 -7.78 -8.12 2.47
CA ALA A 47 -8.74 -8.95 1.75
C ALA A 47 -8.29 -9.19 0.31
N ALA A 48 -7.86 -8.15 -0.41
CA ALA A 48 -7.34 -8.31 -1.76
C ALA A 48 -6.15 -9.29 -1.86
N VAL A 49 -5.23 -9.29 -0.89
CA VAL A 49 -4.09 -10.24 -0.87
C VAL A 49 -4.54 -11.66 -0.54
N ARG A 50 -5.42 -11.81 0.45
CA ARG A 50 -5.96 -13.12 0.85
C ARG A 50 -6.74 -13.76 -0.30
N GLU A 51 -7.67 -13.03 -0.89
CA GLU A 51 -8.54 -13.50 -1.98
C GLU A 51 -7.74 -13.90 -3.22
N VAL A 52 -6.68 -13.13 -3.56
CA VAL A 52 -5.77 -13.53 -4.63
C VAL A 52 -5.08 -14.85 -4.29
N ALA A 53 -4.62 -15.04 -3.05
CA ALA A 53 -3.99 -16.29 -2.65
C ALA A 53 -4.97 -17.47 -2.68
N GLU A 54 -6.22 -17.28 -2.23
CA GLU A 54 -7.27 -18.30 -2.21
C GLU A 54 -7.71 -18.69 -3.63
N GLU A 55 -8.01 -17.71 -4.49
CA GLU A 55 -8.55 -17.96 -5.84
C GLU A 55 -7.48 -18.32 -6.87
N THR A 56 -6.20 -18.02 -6.61
CA THR A 56 -5.13 -18.18 -7.63
C THR A 56 -3.92 -18.99 -7.15
N GLY A 57 -3.76 -19.21 -5.84
CA GLY A 57 -2.55 -19.80 -5.25
C GLY A 57 -1.31 -18.89 -5.30
N HIS A 58 -1.42 -17.68 -5.85
CA HIS A 58 -0.31 -16.73 -5.92
C HIS A 58 -0.24 -15.83 -4.69
N ARG A 59 0.98 -15.68 -4.15
CA ARG A 59 1.28 -14.62 -3.21
C ARG A 59 1.56 -13.34 -3.98
N ILE A 60 1.11 -12.21 -3.47
CA ILE A 60 1.34 -10.90 -4.09
C ILE A 60 1.93 -9.90 -3.11
N ARG A 61 2.63 -8.90 -3.66
CA ARG A 61 2.80 -7.60 -2.99
C ARG A 61 1.87 -6.56 -3.61
N ILE A 62 1.28 -5.72 -2.77
CA ILE A 62 0.35 -4.66 -3.18
C ILE A 62 1.11 -3.42 -3.67
N GLY A 63 0.67 -2.87 -4.80
CA GLY A 63 1.08 -1.59 -5.36
C GLY A 63 0.00 -0.52 -5.26
N GLY A 64 -0.08 0.35 -6.28
CA GLY A 64 -1.03 1.45 -6.31
C GLY A 64 -2.49 1.02 -6.37
N CYS A 65 -3.37 1.83 -5.77
CA CYS A 65 -4.81 1.65 -5.83
C CYS A 65 -5.36 1.92 -7.26
N LEU A 66 -6.17 1.02 -7.77
CA LEU A 66 -6.80 1.06 -9.11
C LEU A 66 -8.25 1.55 -9.06
N GLY A 67 -8.66 2.07 -7.90
CA GLY A 67 -9.99 2.63 -7.65
C GLY A 67 -11.02 1.57 -7.27
N GLU A 68 -12.29 1.95 -7.39
CA GLU A 68 -13.42 1.16 -6.91
C GLU A 68 -14.42 0.88 -8.02
N THR A 69 -15.19 -0.19 -7.82
CA THR A 69 -16.40 -0.51 -8.59
C THR A 69 -17.54 -0.73 -7.61
N ARG A 70 -18.72 -0.16 -7.92
CA ARG A 70 -19.95 -0.34 -7.15
C ARG A 70 -21.04 -0.92 -8.04
N TYR A 71 -21.67 -2.00 -7.60
CA TYR A 71 -22.77 -2.65 -8.31
C TYR A 71 -23.71 -3.35 -7.33
N ASP A 72 -24.97 -3.54 -7.72
CA ASP A 72 -25.97 -4.17 -6.86
C ASP A 72 -25.87 -5.70 -6.90
N VAL A 73 -25.98 -6.32 -5.72
CA VAL A 73 -26.09 -7.77 -5.51
C VAL A 73 -27.32 -8.08 -4.65
N ALA A 74 -27.69 -9.35 -4.51
CA ALA A 74 -28.87 -9.76 -3.74
C ALA A 74 -28.84 -9.26 -2.28
N GLU A 75 -27.65 -9.15 -1.69
CA GLU A 75 -27.45 -8.69 -0.31
C GLU A 75 -27.36 -7.15 -0.17
N GLY A 76 -27.44 -6.39 -1.26
CA GLY A 76 -27.34 -4.93 -1.29
C GLY A 76 -26.28 -4.42 -2.27
N ALA A 77 -25.85 -3.17 -2.13
CA ALA A 77 -24.78 -2.64 -2.97
C ALA A 77 -23.42 -3.22 -2.56
N LYS A 78 -22.69 -3.81 -3.51
CA LYS A 78 -21.32 -4.29 -3.33
C LYS A 78 -20.33 -3.24 -3.79
N LEU A 79 -19.36 -2.92 -2.94
CA LEU A 79 -18.23 -2.04 -3.25
C LEU A 79 -16.94 -2.86 -3.22
N VAL A 80 -16.24 -2.89 -4.34
CA VAL A 80 -14.95 -3.56 -4.47
C VAL A 80 -13.88 -2.51 -4.72
N ARG A 81 -12.82 -2.50 -3.91
CA ARG A 81 -11.62 -1.69 -4.15
C ARG A 81 -10.51 -2.59 -4.70
N TYR A 82 -9.82 -2.13 -5.73
CA TYR A 82 -8.78 -2.89 -6.40
C TYR A 82 -7.39 -2.27 -6.23
N TRP A 83 -6.38 -3.13 -6.20
CA TRP A 83 -4.96 -2.76 -6.22
C TRP A 83 -4.22 -3.45 -7.36
N ALA A 84 -3.10 -2.88 -7.80
CA ALA A 84 -2.11 -3.67 -8.53
C ALA A 84 -1.48 -4.70 -7.57
N GLY A 85 -1.47 -5.98 -7.92
CA GLY A 85 -0.88 -7.05 -7.12
C GLY A 85 0.22 -7.77 -7.90
N GLU A 86 1.48 -7.48 -7.61
CA GLU A 86 2.60 -8.15 -8.29
C GLU A 86 2.82 -9.54 -7.70
N SER A 87 2.84 -10.56 -8.56
CA SER A 87 3.08 -11.94 -8.17
C SER A 87 4.49 -12.14 -7.64
N LEU A 88 4.58 -12.70 -6.44
CA LEU A 88 5.82 -13.19 -5.82
C LEU A 88 6.00 -14.71 -6.02
N GLY A 89 5.27 -15.27 -6.98
CA GLY A 89 5.19 -16.71 -7.23
C GLY A 89 4.03 -17.39 -6.48
N GLY A 90 3.88 -18.67 -6.79
CA GLY A 90 2.74 -19.50 -6.40
C GLY A 90 2.36 -20.45 -7.54
N ALA A 91 1.44 -21.35 -7.26
CA ALA A 91 0.91 -22.29 -8.23
C ALA A 91 -0.60 -22.37 -8.06
N PHE A 92 -1.32 -22.31 -9.19
CA PHE A 92 -2.77 -22.44 -9.18
C PHE A 92 -3.17 -23.89 -8.97
N GLU A 93 -4.10 -24.09 -8.03
CA GLU A 93 -4.80 -25.35 -7.82
C GLU A 93 -6.31 -25.07 -7.92
N PRO A 94 -7.03 -25.76 -8.83
CA PRO A 94 -8.49 -25.64 -8.91
C PRO A 94 -9.16 -25.90 -7.56
N ASN A 95 -10.15 -25.09 -7.23
CA ASN A 95 -10.93 -25.20 -5.99
C ASN A 95 -12.44 -24.99 -6.28
N ASP A 96 -13.24 -24.93 -5.22
CA ASP A 96 -14.70 -24.81 -5.33
C ASP A 96 -15.17 -23.48 -5.94
N GLU A 97 -14.33 -22.44 -5.92
CA GLU A 97 -14.64 -21.11 -6.43
C GLU A 97 -14.06 -20.86 -7.83
N THR A 98 -12.85 -21.35 -8.10
CA THR A 98 -12.12 -21.13 -9.34
C THR A 98 -11.52 -22.42 -9.91
N ASP A 99 -11.79 -22.71 -11.19
CA ASP A 99 -11.32 -23.92 -11.87
C ASP A 99 -10.23 -23.66 -12.92
N GLU A 100 -10.09 -22.42 -13.38
CA GLU A 100 -9.01 -22.01 -14.28
C GLU A 100 -8.39 -20.65 -13.88
N LEU A 101 -7.07 -20.54 -14.09
CA LEU A 101 -6.31 -19.29 -14.03
C LEU A 101 -5.56 -19.07 -15.36
N ARG A 102 -5.73 -17.89 -15.96
CA ARG A 102 -5.01 -17.51 -17.19
C ARG A 102 -4.27 -16.19 -17.02
N PHE A 103 -2.99 -16.20 -17.38
CA PHE A 103 -2.16 -15.00 -17.50
C PHE A 103 -2.21 -14.47 -18.94
N LEU A 104 -2.65 -13.23 -19.11
CA LEU A 104 -2.95 -12.63 -20.42
C LEU A 104 -2.40 -11.21 -20.54
N SER A 105 -2.14 -10.75 -21.77
CA SER A 105 -1.87 -9.32 -22.00
C SER A 105 -3.06 -8.46 -21.51
N PRO A 106 -2.87 -7.18 -21.13
CA PRO A 106 -3.99 -6.34 -20.69
C PRO A 106 -5.09 -6.22 -21.76
N THR A 107 -4.72 -6.25 -23.04
CA THR A 107 -5.64 -6.23 -24.17
C THR A 107 -6.47 -7.53 -24.22
N ASP A 108 -5.83 -8.69 -24.10
CA ASP A 108 -6.53 -9.98 -24.15
C ASP A 108 -7.35 -10.24 -22.89
N ALA A 109 -6.86 -9.81 -21.72
CA ALA A 109 -7.62 -9.82 -20.48
C ALA A 109 -8.93 -9.02 -20.64
N CYS A 110 -8.89 -7.81 -21.24
CA CYS A 110 -10.10 -7.04 -21.51
C CYS A 110 -11.07 -7.74 -22.47
N ARG A 111 -10.58 -8.54 -23.42
CA ARG A 111 -11.41 -9.32 -24.35
C ARG A 111 -12.08 -10.51 -23.66
N LEU A 112 -11.38 -11.15 -22.73
CA LEU A 112 -11.87 -12.34 -22.02
C LEU A 112 -12.81 -12.00 -20.87
N LEU A 113 -12.56 -10.92 -20.14
CA LEU A 113 -13.37 -10.51 -18.99
C LEU A 113 -14.86 -10.42 -19.33
N THR A 114 -15.70 -11.02 -18.50
CA THR A 114 -17.16 -11.00 -18.67
C THR A 114 -17.74 -9.62 -18.38
N TYR A 115 -17.22 -8.92 -17.38
CA TYR A 115 -17.81 -7.67 -16.88
C TYR A 115 -17.05 -6.39 -17.26
N ASP A 116 -17.79 -5.36 -17.67
CA ASP A 116 -17.23 -4.05 -18.05
C ASP A 116 -16.54 -3.31 -16.90
N HIS A 117 -16.98 -3.52 -15.66
CA HIS A 117 -16.36 -2.90 -14.50
C HIS A 117 -14.94 -3.44 -14.26
N ASP A 118 -14.72 -4.74 -14.46
CA ASP A 118 -13.37 -5.34 -14.39
C ASP A 118 -12.49 -4.85 -15.56
N ARG A 119 -13.06 -4.72 -16.77
CA ARG A 119 -12.33 -4.13 -17.92
C ARG A 119 -11.86 -2.70 -17.61
N THR A 120 -12.68 -1.94 -16.89
CA THR A 120 -12.32 -0.57 -16.46
C THR A 120 -11.13 -0.59 -15.49
N VAL A 121 -11.09 -1.54 -14.54
CA VAL A 121 -9.95 -1.71 -13.62
C VAL A 121 -8.69 -2.11 -14.39
N VAL A 122 -8.77 -3.05 -15.33
CA VAL A 122 -7.63 -3.46 -16.18
C VAL A 122 -7.11 -2.30 -17.03
N ARG A 123 -7.99 -1.47 -17.60
CA ARG A 123 -7.57 -0.27 -18.35
C ARG A 123 -6.84 0.74 -17.47
N ARG A 124 -7.30 0.94 -16.22
CA ARG A 124 -6.59 1.79 -15.25
C ARG A 124 -5.20 1.24 -14.94
N PHE A 125 -5.08 -0.07 -14.73
CA PHE A 125 -3.79 -0.74 -14.54
C PHE A 125 -2.87 -0.54 -15.74
N ALA A 126 -3.36 -0.80 -16.96
CA ALA A 126 -2.56 -0.68 -18.18
C ALA A 126 -2.08 0.77 -18.45
N ALA A 127 -2.88 1.76 -18.07
CA ALA A 127 -2.54 3.18 -18.26
C ALA A 127 -1.47 3.70 -17.28
N GLN A 128 -1.25 3.01 -16.15
CA GLN A 128 -0.30 3.46 -15.13
C GLN A 128 1.09 2.88 -15.38
N PRO A 129 2.14 3.72 -15.54
CA PRO A 129 3.51 3.27 -15.47
C PRO A 129 3.80 2.56 -14.14
N ARG A 130 4.46 1.42 -14.22
CA ARG A 130 4.82 0.60 -13.08
C ARG A 130 5.93 1.34 -12.32
N PRO A 131 5.84 1.42 -10.99
CA PRO A 131 6.94 1.97 -10.22
C PRO A 131 8.17 1.07 -10.32
N VAL A 132 9.36 1.66 -10.31
CA VAL A 132 10.63 0.93 -10.07
C VAL A 132 10.97 0.90 -8.58
N SER A 133 10.42 1.84 -7.82
CA SER A 133 10.59 1.97 -6.38
C SER A 133 9.31 2.46 -5.71
N THR A 134 9.11 2.09 -4.45
CA THR A 134 7.96 2.51 -3.65
C THR A 134 8.44 2.94 -2.27
N LEU A 135 8.04 4.13 -1.85
CA LEU A 135 8.25 4.65 -0.50
C LEU A 135 6.94 4.54 0.31
N VAL A 136 6.98 3.73 1.36
CA VAL A 136 5.89 3.56 2.32
C VAL A 136 6.21 4.39 3.57
N LEU A 137 5.68 5.62 3.61
CA LEU A 137 5.87 6.56 4.73
C LEU A 137 4.85 6.29 5.84
N VAL A 138 5.33 5.87 7.00
CA VAL A 138 4.50 5.52 8.15
C VAL A 138 4.69 6.55 9.25
N ARG A 139 3.62 7.22 9.68
CA ARG A 139 3.70 8.02 10.90
C ARG A 139 3.69 7.08 12.10
N HIS A 140 4.62 7.27 13.03
CA HIS A 140 4.70 6.46 14.25
C HIS A 140 3.34 6.32 14.96
N ALA A 141 3.14 5.19 15.64
CA ALA A 141 1.94 4.92 16.42
C ALA A 141 1.84 5.82 17.67
N LYS A 142 0.71 5.72 18.40
CA LYS A 142 0.47 6.54 19.61
C LYS A 142 1.56 6.33 20.68
N ALA A 143 2.11 7.42 21.20
CA ALA A 143 3.23 7.44 22.16
C ALA A 143 2.91 8.24 23.44
N GLY A 144 1.63 8.31 23.84
CA GLY A 144 1.19 9.19 24.93
C GLY A 144 1.30 10.68 24.60
N SER A 145 1.19 11.52 25.64
CA SER A 145 1.40 12.97 25.56
C SER A 145 2.88 13.31 25.81
N ARG A 146 3.34 14.41 25.21
CA ARG A 146 4.66 14.97 25.49
C ARG A 146 4.70 15.61 26.88
N ASP A 147 3.62 16.26 27.28
CA ASP A 147 3.54 17.03 28.54
C ASP A 147 3.60 16.14 29.79
N ASN A 148 3.29 14.85 29.64
CA ASN A 148 3.29 13.87 30.73
C ASN A 148 4.53 12.96 30.68
N TRP A 149 5.61 13.41 30.03
CA TRP A 149 6.85 12.67 29.89
C TRP A 149 8.02 13.48 30.45
N ASP A 150 8.60 13.00 31.54
CA ASP A 150 9.64 13.72 32.29
C ASP A 150 11.07 13.52 31.73
N GLY A 151 11.22 12.87 30.57
CA GLY A 151 12.51 12.55 29.95
C GLY A 151 12.73 13.19 28.58
N ASP A 152 13.84 12.83 27.92
CA ASP A 152 14.09 13.20 26.53
C ASP A 152 12.93 12.69 25.63
N ASP A 153 12.33 13.58 24.84
CA ASP A 153 11.23 13.22 23.95
C ASP A 153 11.65 12.19 22.90
N LEU A 154 12.93 12.13 22.51
CA LEU A 154 13.43 11.10 21.60
C LEU A 154 13.33 9.70 22.23
N ALA A 155 13.44 9.59 23.54
CA ALA A 155 13.34 8.32 24.28
C ALA A 155 11.89 7.88 24.57
N ARG A 156 10.89 8.71 24.27
CA ARG A 156 9.49 8.44 24.63
C ARG A 156 8.93 7.21 23.88
N PRO A 157 8.45 6.18 24.60
CA PRO A 157 8.00 4.93 23.99
C PRO A 157 6.57 5.02 23.45
N LEU A 158 6.16 3.96 22.74
CA LEU A 158 4.75 3.75 22.39
C LEU A 158 3.90 3.55 23.65
N SER A 159 2.68 4.11 23.65
CA SER A 159 1.69 3.81 24.68
C SER A 159 1.07 2.42 24.47
N ALA A 160 0.28 1.94 25.43
CA ALA A 160 -0.47 0.68 25.27
C ALA A 160 -1.36 0.69 24.02
N THR A 161 -2.08 1.79 23.78
CA THR A 161 -2.85 1.99 22.55
C THR A 161 -1.95 1.98 21.31
N GLY A 162 -0.76 2.57 21.40
CA GLY A 162 0.22 2.56 20.31
C GLY A 162 0.68 1.15 19.95
N ARG A 163 1.01 0.33 20.95
CA ARG A 163 1.37 -1.08 20.72
C ARG A 163 0.23 -1.87 20.08
N ALA A 164 -1.02 -1.65 20.52
CA ALA A 164 -2.18 -2.25 19.88
C ALA A 164 -2.38 -1.77 18.42
N GLN A 165 -2.04 -0.51 18.10
CA GLN A 165 -2.01 -0.03 16.72
C GLN A 165 -0.93 -0.74 15.90
N VAL A 166 0.28 -0.89 16.44
CA VAL A 166 1.39 -1.58 15.76
C VAL A 166 1.01 -3.02 15.43
N ALA A 167 0.39 -3.76 16.36
CA ALA A 167 -0.05 -5.14 16.13
C ALA A 167 -0.96 -5.30 14.90
N ARG A 168 -1.77 -4.27 14.57
CA ARG A 168 -2.64 -4.27 13.37
C ARG A 168 -1.98 -3.64 12.14
N LEU A 169 -1.06 -2.70 12.36
CA LEU A 169 -0.31 -2.05 11.30
C LEU A 169 0.74 -2.98 10.68
N THR A 170 1.40 -3.82 11.48
CA THR A 170 2.48 -4.71 11.01
C THR A 170 2.02 -5.64 9.88
N PRO A 171 0.89 -6.38 9.98
CA PRO A 171 0.38 -7.17 8.88
C PRO A 171 0.08 -6.34 7.63
N PHE A 172 -0.52 -5.16 7.80
CA PHE A 172 -0.82 -4.24 6.70
C PHE A 172 0.44 -3.77 5.97
N LEU A 173 1.49 -3.37 6.70
CA LEU A 173 2.76 -2.97 6.09
C LEU A 173 3.44 -4.17 5.39
N GLY A 174 3.23 -5.38 5.90
CA GLY A 174 3.69 -6.62 5.27
C GLY A 174 3.12 -6.84 3.86
N LEU A 175 1.97 -6.27 3.52
CA LEU A 175 1.34 -6.41 2.20
C LEU A 175 2.17 -5.77 1.08
N PHE A 176 2.99 -4.76 1.38
CA PHE A 176 3.80 -4.07 0.38
C PHE A 176 5.09 -4.82 0.02
N GLY A 177 5.50 -5.82 0.80
CA GLY A 177 6.73 -6.58 0.56
C GLY A 177 7.99 -5.73 0.64
N ALA A 178 8.28 -5.19 1.82
CA ALA A 178 9.45 -4.33 2.07
C ALA A 178 10.77 -5.02 1.70
N ASP A 179 11.61 -4.30 0.96
CA ASP A 179 13.00 -4.66 0.66
C ASP A 179 13.98 -3.94 1.61
N ARG A 180 13.56 -2.79 2.16
CA ARG A 180 14.27 -2.02 3.19
C ARG A 180 13.31 -1.49 4.24
N ILE A 181 13.79 -1.35 5.48
CA ILE A 181 13.04 -0.76 6.59
C ILE A 181 13.93 0.28 7.26
N ALA A 182 13.39 1.49 7.41
CA ALA A 182 14.12 2.62 7.96
C ALA A 182 13.25 3.39 8.97
N SER A 183 13.88 4.16 9.83
CA SER A 183 13.18 4.95 10.84
C SER A 183 13.91 6.25 11.16
N ALA A 184 13.14 7.31 11.40
CA ALA A 184 13.62 8.47 12.13
C ALA A 184 14.08 8.07 13.56
N PRO A 185 14.98 8.85 14.20
CA PRO A 185 15.61 8.50 15.48
C PRO A 185 14.70 8.21 16.69
N PRO A 186 13.53 8.87 16.88
CA PRO A 186 12.75 8.65 18.09
C PRO A 186 12.39 7.18 18.33
N VAL A 187 12.47 6.73 19.59
CA VAL A 187 12.18 5.34 20.00
C VAL A 187 10.80 4.89 19.53
N ARG A 188 9.79 5.77 19.59
CA ARG A 188 8.45 5.52 19.07
C ARG A 188 8.40 5.22 17.56
N CYS A 189 9.26 5.84 16.75
CA CYS A 189 9.34 5.58 15.32
C CYS A 189 9.92 4.19 15.07
N ARG A 190 11.08 3.90 15.67
CA ARG A 190 11.73 2.59 15.54
C ARG A 190 10.83 1.46 16.03
N ALA A 191 10.20 1.64 17.19
CA ALA A 191 9.25 0.67 17.75
C ALA A 191 8.02 0.43 16.87
N THR A 192 7.62 1.39 16.02
CA THR A 192 6.46 1.22 15.11
C THR A 192 6.74 0.23 13.99
N VAL A 193 8.00 0.07 13.56
CA VAL A 193 8.39 -0.80 12.44
C VAL A 193 9.26 -1.99 12.87
N SER A 194 9.60 -2.10 14.15
CA SER A 194 10.46 -3.18 14.67
C SER A 194 9.83 -4.57 14.48
N ASP A 195 8.53 -4.72 14.69
CA ASP A 195 7.85 -6.00 14.51
C ASP A 195 7.83 -6.43 13.04
N LEU A 196 7.70 -5.48 12.10
CA LEU A 196 7.82 -5.75 10.67
C LEU A 196 9.23 -6.20 10.32
N ALA A 197 10.25 -5.53 10.85
CA ALA A 197 11.65 -5.88 10.62
C ALA A 197 11.97 -7.29 11.14
N ALA A 198 11.50 -7.62 12.36
CA ALA A 198 11.62 -8.95 12.91
C ALA A 198 10.91 -10.02 12.05
N ALA A 199 9.68 -9.76 11.62
CA ALA A 199 8.91 -10.67 10.77
C ALA A 199 9.54 -10.92 9.39
N ARG A 200 10.42 -10.02 8.92
CA ARG A 200 11.13 -10.12 7.65
C ARG A 200 12.61 -10.48 7.80
N ALA A 201 13.09 -10.71 9.02
CA ALA A 201 14.51 -10.91 9.32
C ALA A 201 15.41 -9.79 8.77
N MET A 202 14.97 -8.54 8.93
CA MET A 202 15.65 -7.34 8.45
C MET A 202 16.09 -6.44 9.62
N THR A 203 17.05 -5.56 9.36
CA THR A 203 17.41 -4.46 10.26
C THR A 203 16.56 -3.23 9.99
N VAL A 204 16.56 -2.30 10.95
CA VAL A 204 15.97 -0.96 10.77
C VAL A 204 17.12 0.03 10.62
N ASP A 205 17.21 0.67 9.46
CA ASP A 205 18.20 1.70 9.18
C ASP A 205 17.80 3.03 9.83
N ASP A 206 18.77 3.75 10.38
CA ASP A 206 18.54 5.02 11.06
C ASP A 206 18.61 6.19 10.07
N GLU A 207 17.57 7.02 10.06
CA GLU A 207 17.41 8.16 9.13
C GLU A 207 17.29 9.49 9.90
N PRO A 208 18.42 10.04 10.40
CA PRO A 208 18.40 11.20 11.30
C PRO A 208 17.83 12.47 10.64
N ALA A 209 18.09 12.68 9.35
CA ALA A 209 17.55 13.81 8.59
C ALA A 209 16.02 13.80 8.50
N LEU A 210 15.37 12.65 8.76
CA LEU A 210 13.93 12.46 8.63
C LEU A 210 13.20 12.52 9.98
N GLY A 211 13.87 13.00 11.03
CA GLY A 211 13.27 13.36 12.32
C GLY A 211 12.82 14.83 12.36
N GLU A 212 11.81 15.15 13.18
CA GLU A 212 11.22 16.50 13.27
C GLU A 212 12.25 17.59 13.63
N LEU A 213 13.20 17.30 14.52
CA LEU A 213 14.22 18.28 14.91
C LEU A 213 15.18 18.61 13.76
N ALA A 214 15.68 17.60 13.06
CA ALA A 214 16.59 17.79 11.93
C ALA A 214 15.87 18.44 10.73
N HIS A 215 14.62 18.03 10.46
CA HIS A 215 13.79 18.61 9.41
C HIS A 215 13.45 20.09 9.68
N ALA A 216 13.22 20.47 10.94
CA ALA A 216 12.97 21.86 11.29
C ALA A 216 14.21 22.76 11.11
N ASP A 217 15.41 22.20 11.26
CA ASP A 217 16.69 22.89 11.07
C ASP A 217 17.07 22.98 9.58
N ASP A 218 17.00 21.86 8.85
CA ASP A 218 17.29 21.78 7.42
C ASP A 218 16.27 20.91 6.66
N PRO A 219 15.12 21.50 6.24
CA PRO A 219 14.13 20.77 5.46
C PRO A 219 14.62 20.39 4.06
N THR A 220 15.66 21.07 3.55
CA THR A 220 16.24 20.75 2.23
C THR A 220 17.03 19.45 2.29
N ALA A 221 17.81 19.23 3.36
CA ALA A 221 18.51 17.98 3.60
C ALA A 221 17.54 16.80 3.79
N ALA A 222 16.45 17.01 4.53
CA ALA A 222 15.41 15.99 4.72
C ALA A 222 14.79 15.57 3.38
N LEU A 223 14.46 16.53 2.52
CA LEU A 223 13.93 16.26 1.18
C LEU A 223 14.94 15.58 0.27
N ALA A 224 16.21 16.01 0.29
CA ALA A 224 17.28 15.37 -0.46
C ALA A 224 17.40 13.89 -0.06
N ARG A 225 17.39 13.59 1.24
CA ARG A 225 17.44 12.23 1.75
C ARG A 225 16.21 11.41 1.35
N ALA A 226 15.01 11.98 1.42
CA ALA A 226 13.80 11.31 0.97
C ALA A 226 13.84 10.95 -0.52
N ARG A 227 14.43 11.81 -1.37
CA ARG A 227 14.64 11.53 -2.81
C ARG A 227 15.66 10.44 -3.04
N GLU A 228 16.76 10.41 -2.27
CA GLU A 228 17.74 9.32 -2.33
C GLU A 228 17.09 7.97 -1.99
N ILE A 229 16.25 7.92 -0.94
CA ILE A 229 15.52 6.71 -0.58
C ILE A 229 14.52 6.33 -1.67
N ALA A 230 13.77 7.30 -2.21
CA ALA A 230 12.83 7.08 -3.29
C ALA A 230 13.51 6.59 -4.59
N ALA A 231 14.79 6.90 -4.80
CA ALA A 231 15.56 6.44 -5.96
C ALA A 231 16.03 4.98 -5.85
N GLN A 232 15.99 4.38 -4.67
CA GLN A 232 16.44 3.00 -4.47
C GLN A 232 15.38 2.02 -5.01
N PRO A 233 15.71 1.16 -6.00
CA PRO A 233 14.76 0.19 -6.54
C PRO A 233 14.18 -0.73 -5.48
N GLY A 234 12.90 -1.08 -5.62
CA GLY A 234 12.17 -1.88 -4.63
C GLY A 234 11.41 -1.03 -3.60
N VAL A 235 11.02 -1.64 -2.50
CA VAL A 235 10.10 -1.06 -1.51
C VAL A 235 10.85 -0.68 -0.23
N THR A 236 10.80 0.59 0.15
CA THR A 236 11.31 1.06 1.45
C THR A 236 10.14 1.42 2.36
N VAL A 237 10.04 0.78 3.52
CA VAL A 237 9.13 1.20 4.61
C VAL A 237 9.88 2.12 5.54
N LEU A 238 9.45 3.37 5.66
CA LEU A 238 10.10 4.40 6.45
C LEU A 238 9.15 4.93 7.51
N CYS A 239 9.52 4.78 8.79
CA CYS A 239 8.80 5.42 9.88
C CYS A 239 9.32 6.83 10.17
N SER A 240 8.42 7.81 10.22
CA SER A 240 8.74 9.19 10.58
C SER A 240 7.61 9.83 11.40
N GLN A 241 7.61 11.15 11.51
CA GLN A 241 6.80 11.94 12.42
C GLN A 241 5.83 12.87 11.66
N GLY A 242 4.92 13.50 12.41
CA GLY A 242 3.80 14.25 11.82
C GLY A 242 4.18 15.60 11.24
N GLY A 243 5.28 16.20 11.72
CA GLY A 243 5.84 17.44 11.20
C GLY A 243 6.79 17.25 10.02
N VAL A 244 7.05 16.01 9.58
CA VAL A 244 7.96 15.71 8.46
C VAL A 244 7.17 15.14 7.27
N ILE A 245 6.31 14.14 7.52
CA ILE A 245 5.59 13.42 6.46
C ILE A 245 4.80 14.34 5.52
N PRO A 246 4.00 15.32 6.00
CA PRO A 246 3.29 16.23 5.10
C PRO A 246 4.20 16.94 4.11
N ASP A 247 5.32 17.49 4.58
CA ASP A 247 6.26 18.26 3.75
C ASP A 247 6.95 17.36 2.71
N LEU A 248 7.32 16.14 3.11
CA LEU A 248 7.89 15.17 2.16
C LEU A 248 6.89 14.76 1.09
N VAL A 249 5.65 14.43 1.47
CA VAL A 249 4.60 14.05 0.51
C VAL A 249 4.32 15.19 -0.46
N ASP A 250 4.23 16.43 0.05
CA ASP A 250 4.03 17.62 -0.79
C ASP A 250 5.15 17.78 -1.80
N ALA A 251 6.40 17.80 -1.33
CA ALA A 251 7.55 18.07 -2.17
C ALA A 251 7.87 16.94 -3.17
N LEU A 252 7.57 15.69 -2.81
CA LEU A 252 7.74 14.52 -3.69
C LEU A 252 6.66 14.43 -4.78
N THR A 253 5.52 15.10 -4.60
CA THR A 253 4.39 15.07 -5.56
C THR A 253 4.16 16.41 -6.26
N ALA A 254 4.81 17.47 -5.81
CA ALA A 254 4.73 18.81 -6.40
C ALA A 254 5.07 18.80 -7.90
N GLY A 255 4.33 19.58 -8.69
CA GLY A 255 4.52 19.67 -10.14
C GLY A 255 4.02 18.45 -10.93
N THR A 256 3.33 17.51 -10.29
CA THR A 256 2.77 16.31 -10.94
C THR A 256 1.24 16.33 -10.88
N PRO A 257 0.54 15.54 -11.73
CA PRO A 257 -0.92 15.37 -11.62
C PRO A 257 -1.41 14.81 -10.28
N LEU A 258 -0.52 14.35 -9.40
CA LEU A 258 -0.86 13.86 -8.07
C LEU A 258 -0.93 14.96 -7.02
N ALA A 259 -0.38 16.15 -7.27
CA ALA A 259 -0.35 17.26 -6.30
C ALA A 259 -1.77 17.60 -5.80
N ASP A 260 -2.74 17.75 -6.71
CA ASP A 260 -4.14 18.02 -6.36
C ASP A 260 -4.81 16.85 -5.65
N ARG A 261 -4.37 15.61 -5.90
CA ARG A 261 -4.91 14.43 -5.23
C ARG A 261 -4.44 14.31 -3.79
N VAL A 262 -3.18 14.64 -3.51
CA VAL A 262 -2.64 14.60 -2.15
C VAL A 262 -3.03 15.83 -1.33
N ARG A 263 -3.32 16.95 -2.01
CA ARG A 263 -3.66 18.25 -1.43
C ARG A 263 -4.93 18.84 -2.09
N PRO A 264 -6.10 18.17 -1.99
CA PRO A 264 -7.31 18.60 -2.67
C PRO A 264 -7.73 20.00 -2.22
N GLY A 265 -7.82 20.94 -3.18
CA GLY A 265 -8.21 22.32 -2.91
C GLY A 265 -7.27 23.08 -1.97
N GLY A 266 -6.00 22.67 -1.86
CA GLY A 266 -5.02 23.28 -0.95
C GLY A 266 -5.13 22.81 0.51
N ALA A 267 -5.94 21.80 0.80
CA ALA A 267 -6.10 21.25 2.15
C ALA A 267 -4.78 20.70 2.72
N ALA A 268 -4.65 20.67 4.05
CA ALA A 268 -3.47 20.10 4.70
C ALA A 268 -3.31 18.62 4.36
N ILE A 269 -2.07 18.21 4.06
CA ILE A 269 -1.76 16.80 3.79
C ILE A 269 -1.94 16.00 5.09
N PRO A 270 -2.78 14.95 5.09
CA PRO A 270 -3.06 14.19 6.29
C PRO A 270 -1.87 13.32 6.70
N ALA A 271 -1.60 13.27 8.00
CA ALA A 271 -0.61 12.36 8.58
C ALA A 271 -1.05 11.99 10.00
N ARG A 272 -2.05 11.12 10.17
CA ARG A 272 -2.50 10.67 11.51
C ARG A 272 -1.51 9.69 12.14
N LYS A 273 -1.43 9.59 13.47
CA LYS A 273 -0.55 8.61 14.12
C LYS A 273 -0.96 7.18 13.70
N GLY A 274 -0.03 6.42 13.14
CA GLY A 274 -0.28 5.09 12.55
C GLY A 274 -0.83 5.12 11.12
N SER A 275 -1.01 6.29 10.49
CA SER A 275 -1.37 6.37 9.08
C SER A 275 -0.18 6.10 8.17
N THR A 276 -0.46 5.69 6.94
CA THR A 276 0.56 5.36 5.93
C THR A 276 0.30 6.10 4.62
N TRP A 277 1.34 6.71 4.06
CA TRP A 277 1.39 7.14 2.66
C TRP A 277 2.18 6.13 1.85
N VAL A 278 1.72 5.79 0.66
CA VAL A 278 2.43 4.90 -0.27
C VAL A 278 2.61 5.63 -1.58
N ILE A 279 3.86 5.88 -1.96
CA ILE A 279 4.21 6.61 -3.18
C ILE A 279 5.10 5.72 -4.04
N GLY A 280 4.65 5.39 -5.25
CA GLY A 280 5.45 4.65 -6.23
C GLY A 280 6.09 5.61 -7.23
N PHE A 281 7.36 5.39 -7.58
CA PHE A 281 8.14 6.26 -8.47
C PHE A 281 8.60 5.53 -9.72
N GLY A 282 8.60 6.21 -10.86
CA GLY A 282 9.28 5.73 -12.07
C GLY A 282 10.80 5.85 -11.98
N ALA A 283 11.51 5.33 -12.99
CA ALA A 283 12.97 5.46 -13.08
C ALA A 283 13.47 6.91 -13.14
N ASP A 284 12.60 7.82 -13.56
CA ASP A 284 12.79 9.27 -13.61
C ASP A 284 12.46 9.98 -12.27
N LEU A 285 12.16 9.23 -11.21
CA LEU A 285 11.64 9.72 -9.93
C LEU A 285 10.30 10.46 -10.01
N THR A 286 9.60 10.39 -11.14
CA THR A 286 8.23 10.92 -11.23
C THR A 286 7.29 9.98 -10.47
N PRO A 287 6.52 10.47 -9.48
CA PRO A 287 5.56 9.64 -8.77
C PRO A 287 4.43 9.19 -9.70
N ARG A 288 4.08 7.91 -9.63
CA ARG A 288 3.07 7.23 -10.46
C ARG A 288 1.74 7.09 -9.74
N PHE A 289 1.79 6.96 -8.43
CA PHE A 289 0.63 7.01 -7.54
C PHE A 289 1.07 7.52 -6.16
N ALA A 290 0.11 8.02 -5.38
CA ALA A 290 0.28 8.43 -4.00
C ALA A 290 -1.03 8.14 -3.25
N ASP A 291 -1.01 7.13 -2.39
CA ASP A 291 -2.20 6.63 -1.70
C ASP A 291 -2.08 6.81 -0.18
N TYR A 292 -3.10 7.39 0.44
CA TYR A 292 -3.17 7.61 1.88
C TYR A 292 -4.07 6.60 2.58
N TYR A 293 -3.52 5.87 3.53
CA TYR A 293 -4.21 4.92 4.41
C TYR A 293 -4.30 5.50 5.81
N ARG A 294 -5.47 6.04 6.12
CA ARG A 294 -5.74 6.77 7.37
C ARG A 294 -5.59 5.89 8.62
N GLU A 295 -6.20 4.72 8.59
CA GLU A 295 -6.29 3.77 9.71
C GLU A 295 -6.09 2.34 9.15
N PRO A 296 -4.85 1.97 8.81
CA PRO A 296 -4.59 0.75 8.04
C PRO A 296 -4.88 -0.55 8.80
N GLY A 297 -4.94 -0.46 10.14
CA GLY A 297 -5.24 -1.58 11.03
C GLY A 297 -6.69 -1.64 11.52
N GLY A 298 -7.57 -0.76 11.04
CA GLY A 298 -8.91 -0.60 11.62
C GLY A 298 -8.94 0.14 12.96
#